data_AF-A0A0F9U9D0-F1
#
_entry.id   AF-A0A0F9U9D0-F1
#
_cell.length_a   1.000
_cell.length_b   1.000
_cell.length_c   1.000
_cell.angle_alpha   90.00
_cell.angle_beta   90.00
_cell.angle_gamma   90.00
#
_symmetry.space_group_name_H-M   'P 1'
#
loop_
_entity.id
_entity.type
_entity.pdbx_description
1 polymer ?
#
loop_
_entity_poly.entity_id
_entity_poly.type
_entity_poly.pdbx_seq_one_letter_code
_entity_poly.pdbx_strand_id
1 'polypeptide(L)'
;MKSQPTRTAPDWRWTRAQRYCDLGRKPRSSCDHWVRRIYRFKKRHNRNDMLANANLERDYPDLYKAFTIYDNPADGTKWIIEAGVLAKMDAEFIANHLGIETSVAQVYEEVFFDVRWAIGVHQGWITSKVLMPSKRGLLKRDPDQMWKVLALDGGWDALMAFWRTGRFSPTVLDFYDSSIAAEQKKNALVAAKTTEINGFNAVEHLQLNLASERLKKEFGGASAGSTVASLDGLMDAIDIEVHKARAVLPQEEARLQLPPPEDLFVEARGEGDHDEKGK
;
A
#
# COMPACT_ATOMS: atom_id res chain seq x y z
N MET A 1 -4.97 10.76 33.67
CA MET A 1 -5.48 10.52 32.30
C MET A 1 -5.15 9.09 31.89
N LYS A 2 -6.14 8.25 31.56
CA LYS A 2 -5.86 6.91 31.03
C LYS A 2 -5.28 7.10 29.62
N SER A 3 -4.06 6.62 29.37
CA SER A 3 -3.48 6.67 28.03
C SER A 3 -4.43 5.93 27.09
N GLN A 4 -4.96 6.65 26.10
CA GLN A 4 -5.71 5.96 25.05
C GLN A 4 -4.74 5.01 24.36
N PRO A 5 -5.15 3.76 24.07
CA PRO A 5 -4.33 2.85 23.29
C PRO A 5 -3.99 3.55 21.98
N THR A 6 -2.70 3.57 21.62
CA THR A 6 -2.27 4.17 20.36
C THR A 6 -2.95 3.42 19.22
N ARG A 7 -3.76 4.13 18.42
CA ARG A 7 -4.41 3.59 17.23
C ARG A 7 -3.31 3.39 16.17
N THR A 8 -2.72 2.20 16.14
CA THR A 8 -1.55 1.89 15.30
C THR A 8 -1.91 1.51 13.86
N ALA A 9 -3.16 1.10 13.63
CA ALA A 9 -3.72 0.66 12.35
C ALA A 9 -5.23 0.96 12.30
N PRO A 10 -5.86 0.99 11.10
CA PRO A 10 -7.31 1.17 10.95
C PRO A 10 -8.14 0.11 11.68
N ASP A 11 -7.68 -1.13 11.68
CA ASP A 11 -8.32 -2.30 12.29
C ASP A 11 -7.86 -2.56 13.74
N TRP A 12 -7.39 -1.52 14.45
CA TRP A 12 -6.73 -1.70 15.75
C TRP A 12 -7.58 -2.45 16.78
N ARG A 13 -8.91 -2.33 16.74
CA ARG A 13 -9.84 -3.07 17.62
C ARG A 13 -9.79 -4.57 17.33
N TRP A 14 -9.83 -4.93 16.04
CA TRP A 14 -9.74 -6.31 15.58
C TRP A 14 -8.39 -6.95 15.93
N THR A 15 -7.30 -6.27 15.62
CA THR A 15 -5.93 -6.71 15.94
C THR A 15 -5.72 -6.84 17.46
N ARG A 16 -6.26 -5.90 18.25
CA ARG A 16 -6.18 -5.99 19.72
C ARG A 16 -6.96 -7.17 20.28
N ALA A 17 -8.15 -7.44 19.77
CA ALA A 17 -8.93 -8.60 20.17
C ALA A 17 -8.22 -9.92 19.78
N GLN A 18 -7.59 -9.98 18.60
CA GLN A 18 -6.74 -11.12 18.19
C GLN A 18 -5.66 -11.39 19.23
N ARG A 19 -4.92 -10.36 19.64
CA ARG A 19 -3.85 -10.49 20.63
C ARG A 19 -4.34 -11.06 21.97
N TYR A 20 -5.57 -10.75 22.39
CA TYR A 20 -6.17 -11.38 23.58
C TYR A 20 -6.44 -12.87 23.38
N CYS A 21 -6.91 -13.27 22.19
CA CYS A 21 -7.08 -14.68 21.83
C CYS A 21 -5.73 -15.42 21.81
N ASP A 22 -4.71 -14.86 21.15
CA ASP A 22 -3.38 -15.48 21.03
C ASP A 22 -2.71 -15.69 22.40
N LEU A 23 -2.89 -14.72 23.31
CA LEU A 23 -2.36 -14.80 24.67
C LEU A 23 -3.21 -15.67 25.61
N GLY A 24 -4.36 -16.18 25.17
CA GLY A 24 -5.32 -16.90 26.02
C GLY A 24 -5.90 -16.04 27.16
N ARG A 25 -5.82 -14.70 27.06
CA ARG A 25 -6.25 -13.78 28.12
C ARG A 25 -7.61 -13.17 27.81
N LYS A 26 -8.50 -13.12 28.79
CA LYS A 26 -9.78 -12.42 28.65
C LYS A 26 -9.57 -10.90 28.75
N PRO A 27 -10.19 -10.09 27.87
CA PRO A 27 -10.17 -8.63 28.00
C PRO A 27 -10.90 -8.20 29.28
N ARG A 28 -10.39 -7.15 29.95
CA ARG A 28 -11.00 -6.60 31.17
C ARG A 28 -12.35 -5.95 30.86
N SER A 29 -13.24 -5.86 31.86
CA SER A 29 -14.55 -5.19 31.71
C SER A 29 -14.44 -3.72 31.31
N SER A 30 -13.38 -3.02 31.76
CA SER A 30 -13.08 -1.63 31.43
C SER A 30 -12.43 -1.44 30.06
N CYS A 31 -12.14 -2.52 29.32
CA CYS A 31 -11.70 -2.42 27.93
C CYS A 31 -12.86 -1.97 27.03
N ASP A 32 -12.48 -1.38 25.91
CA ASP A 32 -13.38 -1.04 24.81
C ASP A 32 -14.37 -2.19 24.53
N HIS A 33 -15.65 -1.85 24.43
CA HIS A 33 -16.73 -2.82 24.33
C HIS A 33 -16.67 -3.64 23.03
N TRP A 34 -16.21 -3.06 21.93
CA TRP A 34 -15.98 -3.77 20.67
C TRP A 34 -14.87 -4.80 20.81
N VAL A 35 -13.76 -4.47 21.46
CA VAL A 35 -12.67 -5.43 21.70
C VAL A 35 -13.18 -6.66 22.47
N ARG A 36 -14.07 -6.46 23.46
CA ARG A 36 -14.72 -7.56 24.18
C ARG A 36 -15.66 -8.36 23.30
N ARG A 37 -16.46 -7.69 22.46
CA ARG A 37 -17.40 -8.32 21.51
C ARG A 37 -16.65 -9.17 20.48
N ILE A 38 -15.61 -8.61 19.85
CA ILE A 38 -14.74 -9.28 18.86
C ILE A 38 -14.01 -10.46 19.50
N TYR A 39 -13.50 -10.33 20.73
CA TYR A 39 -12.86 -11.45 21.43
C TYR A 39 -13.81 -12.66 21.58
N ARG A 40 -15.07 -12.42 21.98
CA ARG A 40 -16.09 -13.48 22.10
C ARG A 40 -16.49 -14.06 20.75
N PHE A 41 -16.48 -13.25 19.70
CA PHE A 41 -16.69 -13.68 18.31
C PHE A 41 -15.55 -14.62 17.89
N LYS A 42 -14.30 -14.15 17.95
CA LYS A 42 -13.10 -14.90 17.57
C LYS A 42 -12.91 -16.21 18.30
N LYS A 43 -13.20 -16.26 19.60
CA LYS A 43 -13.07 -17.49 20.39
C LYS A 43 -14.01 -18.62 19.89
N ARG A 44 -15.16 -18.25 19.31
CA ARG A 44 -16.15 -19.19 18.77
C ARG A 44 -16.01 -19.42 17.28
N HIS A 45 -15.33 -18.52 16.57
CA HIS A 45 -15.19 -18.59 15.13
C HIS A 45 -14.26 -19.75 14.76
N ASN A 46 -14.81 -20.71 14.01
CA ASN A 46 -14.09 -21.86 13.51
C ASN A 46 -14.38 -21.98 12.01
N ARG A 47 -13.35 -21.78 11.18
CA ARG A 47 -13.48 -21.76 9.71
C ARG A 47 -14.06 -23.07 9.15
N ASN A 48 -13.84 -24.19 9.84
CA ASN A 48 -14.23 -25.52 9.35
C ASN A 48 -15.56 -26.01 9.92
N ASP A 49 -16.20 -25.27 10.83
CA ASP A 49 -17.43 -25.68 11.50
C ASP A 49 -18.60 -24.81 11.07
N MET A 50 -19.40 -25.35 10.14
CA MET A 50 -20.58 -24.67 9.59
C MET A 50 -21.62 -24.37 10.67
N LEU A 51 -21.82 -25.27 11.64
CA LEU A 51 -22.81 -25.08 12.70
C LEU A 51 -22.36 -24.00 13.69
N ALA A 52 -21.08 -23.95 14.03
CA ALA A 52 -20.52 -22.86 14.84
C ALA A 52 -20.67 -21.51 14.14
N ASN A 53 -20.46 -21.46 12.82
CA ASN A 53 -20.62 -20.23 12.03
C ASN A 53 -22.08 -19.78 11.93
N ALA A 54 -23.03 -20.70 11.74
CA ALA A 54 -24.46 -20.39 11.76
C ALA A 54 -24.91 -19.83 13.13
N ASN A 55 -24.39 -20.40 14.23
CA ASN A 55 -24.64 -19.85 15.57
C ASN A 55 -24.02 -18.46 15.75
N LEU A 56 -22.83 -18.21 15.18
CA LEU A 56 -22.20 -16.89 15.23
C LEU A 56 -22.95 -15.83 14.44
N GLU A 57 -23.45 -16.17 13.27
CA GLU A 57 -24.29 -15.28 12.47
C GLU A 57 -25.57 -14.92 13.24
N ARG A 58 -26.21 -15.91 13.89
CA ARG A 58 -27.39 -15.64 14.74
C ARG A 58 -27.06 -14.74 15.93
N ASP A 59 -25.96 -15.00 16.64
CA ASP A 59 -25.62 -14.29 17.87
C ASP A 59 -24.98 -12.90 17.60
N TYR A 60 -24.34 -12.71 16.44
CA TYR A 60 -23.61 -11.50 16.02
C TYR A 60 -23.84 -11.16 14.55
N PRO A 61 -25.09 -10.93 14.10
CA PRO A 61 -25.40 -10.81 12.67
C PRO A 61 -24.57 -9.72 11.97
N ASP A 62 -24.54 -8.51 12.54
CA ASP A 62 -23.83 -7.38 11.90
C ASP A 62 -22.31 -7.60 11.86
N LEU A 63 -21.73 -8.10 12.95
CA LEU A 63 -20.28 -8.33 13.05
C LEU A 63 -19.86 -9.52 12.19
N TYR A 64 -20.69 -10.56 12.08
CA TYR A 64 -20.43 -11.70 11.21
C TYR A 64 -20.43 -11.25 9.74
N LYS A 65 -21.45 -10.50 9.30
CA LYS A 65 -21.52 -9.93 7.94
C LYS A 65 -20.40 -8.93 7.65
N ALA A 66 -20.06 -8.06 8.59
CA ALA A 66 -18.91 -7.16 8.42
C ALA A 66 -17.59 -7.94 8.33
N PHE A 67 -17.46 -9.03 9.09
CA PHE A 67 -16.31 -9.91 9.03
C PHE A 67 -16.21 -10.67 7.70
N THR A 68 -17.32 -11.14 7.13
CA THR A 68 -17.29 -11.81 5.81
C THR A 68 -16.83 -10.85 4.70
N ILE A 69 -17.26 -9.58 4.74
CA ILE A 69 -16.75 -8.51 3.85
C ILE A 69 -15.25 -8.29 4.07
N TYR A 70 -14.80 -8.28 5.33
CA TYR A 70 -13.40 -8.05 5.67
C TYR A 70 -12.46 -9.20 5.24
N ASP A 71 -12.89 -10.46 5.44
CA ASP A 71 -12.10 -11.67 5.16
C ASP A 71 -12.11 -12.08 3.68
N ASN A 72 -13.07 -11.57 2.89
CA ASN A 72 -13.19 -11.86 1.46
C ASN A 72 -12.69 -10.71 0.57
N PRO A 73 -11.39 -10.67 0.20
CA PRO A 73 -10.85 -9.60 -0.64
C PRO A 73 -11.34 -9.64 -2.09
N ALA A 74 -11.98 -10.73 -2.56
CA ALA A 74 -12.38 -10.88 -3.95
C ALA A 74 -13.63 -10.06 -4.33
N ASP A 75 -14.46 -9.71 -3.35
CA ASP A 75 -15.78 -9.09 -3.57
C ASP A 75 -15.70 -7.58 -3.87
N GLY A 76 -14.56 -6.92 -3.61
CA GLY A 76 -14.37 -5.48 -3.82
C GLY A 76 -15.23 -4.56 -2.93
N THR A 77 -16.31 -5.08 -2.33
CA THR A 77 -17.21 -4.40 -1.37
C THR A 77 -16.45 -3.71 -0.26
N LYS A 78 -15.44 -4.38 0.31
CA LYS A 78 -14.52 -3.81 1.31
C LYS A 78 -13.91 -2.49 0.84
N TRP A 79 -13.39 -2.43 -0.38
CA TRP A 79 -12.71 -1.25 -0.89
C TRP A 79 -13.68 -0.08 -1.11
N ILE A 80 -14.92 -0.38 -1.49
CA ILE A 80 -15.98 0.62 -1.64
C ILE A 80 -16.35 1.23 -0.29
N ILE A 81 -16.51 0.41 0.76
CA ILE A 81 -16.78 0.90 2.12
C ILE A 81 -15.63 1.80 2.59
N GLU A 82 -14.39 1.31 2.47
CA GLU A 82 -13.20 2.05 2.93
C GLU A 82 -13.04 3.39 2.18
N ALA A 83 -13.26 3.40 0.87
CA ALA A 83 -13.28 4.62 0.08
C ALA A 83 -14.42 5.55 0.53
N GLY A 84 -15.64 5.04 0.75
CA GLY A 84 -16.76 5.83 1.25
C GLY A 84 -16.48 6.52 2.58
N VAL A 85 -15.85 5.81 3.53
CA VAL A 85 -15.43 6.37 4.81
C VAL A 85 -14.39 7.48 4.64
N LEU A 86 -13.41 7.30 3.74
CA LEU A 86 -12.40 8.33 3.45
C LEU A 86 -13.01 9.57 2.77
N ALA A 87 -14.01 9.37 1.92
CA ALA A 87 -14.83 10.43 1.33
C ALA A 87 -15.80 11.09 2.32
N LYS A 88 -15.75 10.71 3.61
CA LYS A 88 -16.60 11.21 4.70
C LYS A 88 -18.10 10.93 4.51
N MET A 89 -18.48 9.99 3.64
CA MET A 89 -19.87 9.53 3.54
C MET A 89 -20.25 8.82 4.85
N ASP A 90 -21.48 8.94 5.31
CA ASP A 90 -21.94 8.19 6.50
C ASP A 90 -22.23 6.72 6.17
N ALA A 91 -22.43 5.91 7.20
CA ALA A 91 -22.68 4.48 7.03
C ALA A 91 -24.04 4.18 6.38
N GLU A 92 -25.03 5.05 6.52
CA GLU A 92 -26.35 4.86 5.91
C GLU A 92 -26.27 5.01 4.39
N PHE A 93 -25.58 6.05 3.94
CA PHE A 93 -25.30 6.29 2.53
C PHE A 93 -24.51 5.12 1.91
N ILE A 94 -23.42 4.69 2.56
CA ILE A 94 -22.59 3.58 2.08
C ILE A 94 -23.42 2.29 1.99
N ALA A 95 -24.23 2.00 3.01
CA ALA A 95 -25.06 0.81 3.06
C ALA A 95 -26.13 0.80 1.96
N ASN A 96 -26.82 1.93 1.76
CA ASN A 96 -27.81 2.08 0.70
C ASN A 96 -27.17 1.92 -0.70
N HIS A 97 -25.96 2.45 -0.89
CA HIS A 97 -25.24 2.29 -2.16
C HIS A 97 -24.87 0.84 -2.47
N LEU A 98 -24.47 0.07 -1.45
CA LEU A 98 -24.05 -1.32 -1.58
C LEU A 98 -25.20 -2.34 -1.44
N GLY A 99 -26.40 -1.91 -1.06
CA GLY A 99 -27.52 -2.80 -0.79
C GLY A 99 -27.31 -3.70 0.44
N ILE A 100 -26.59 -3.22 1.45
CA ILE A 100 -26.35 -3.92 2.73
C ILE A 100 -27.06 -3.21 3.89
N GLU A 101 -27.12 -3.82 5.07
CA GLU A 101 -27.68 -3.16 6.24
C GLU A 101 -26.77 -2.05 6.78
N THR A 102 -27.35 -0.93 7.20
CA THR A 102 -26.62 0.20 7.81
C THR A 102 -25.79 -0.22 9.02
N SER A 103 -26.31 -1.13 9.85
CA SER A 103 -25.59 -1.68 10.99
C SER A 103 -24.31 -2.40 10.57
N VAL A 104 -24.31 -3.13 9.45
CA VAL A 104 -23.13 -3.83 8.93
C VAL A 104 -22.05 -2.83 8.51
N ALA A 105 -22.42 -1.78 7.78
CA ALA A 105 -21.49 -0.72 7.39
C ALA A 105 -20.90 0.03 8.60
N GLN A 106 -21.73 0.33 9.62
CA GLN A 106 -21.29 0.94 10.88
C GLN A 106 -20.30 0.03 11.62
N VAL A 107 -20.62 -1.26 11.79
CA VAL A 107 -19.70 -2.21 12.43
C VAL A 107 -18.42 -2.35 11.63
N TYR A 108 -18.50 -2.36 10.30
CA TYR A 108 -17.32 -2.43 9.45
C TYR A 108 -16.37 -1.27 9.72
N GLU A 109 -16.89 -0.05 9.67
CA GLU A 109 -16.14 1.16 9.95
C GLU A 109 -15.54 1.13 11.36
N GLU A 110 -16.32 0.83 12.39
CA GLU A 110 -15.85 0.91 13.78
C GLU A 110 -14.82 -0.18 14.13
N VAL A 111 -14.93 -1.37 13.54
CA VAL A 111 -14.12 -2.54 13.91
C VAL A 111 -12.90 -2.70 13.01
N PHE A 112 -13.08 -2.55 11.69
CA PHE A 112 -12.07 -2.87 10.69
C PHE A 112 -11.44 -1.63 10.06
N PHE A 113 -12.09 -0.46 10.13
CA PHE A 113 -11.61 0.74 9.45
C PHE A 113 -11.85 2.05 10.22
N ASP A 114 -11.43 2.11 11.49
CA ASP A 114 -11.62 3.26 12.37
C ASP A 114 -10.63 4.39 12.03
N VAL A 115 -10.96 5.15 11.00
CA VAL A 115 -10.11 6.21 10.45
C VAL A 115 -10.72 7.62 10.53
N ARG A 116 -12.02 7.77 10.79
CA ARG A 116 -12.70 9.08 10.75
C ARG A 116 -12.05 10.14 11.62
N TRP A 117 -11.56 9.74 12.80
CA TRP A 117 -10.86 10.62 13.74
C TRP A 117 -9.58 11.25 13.16
N ALA A 118 -8.97 10.62 12.15
CA ALA A 118 -7.73 11.06 11.53
C ALA A 118 -7.96 11.86 10.23
N ILE A 119 -9.14 11.77 9.61
CA ILE A 119 -9.45 12.48 8.37
C ILE A 119 -9.46 13.99 8.65
N GLY A 120 -8.64 14.74 7.90
CA GLY A 120 -8.53 16.20 8.04
C GLY A 120 -7.60 16.68 9.16
N VAL A 121 -7.45 15.91 10.24
CA VAL A 121 -6.63 16.31 11.41
C VAL A 121 -5.25 15.67 11.39
N HIS A 122 -5.15 14.39 11.02
CA HIS A 122 -3.93 13.59 11.14
C HIS A 122 -3.52 13.00 9.78
N GLN A 123 -3.28 13.88 8.80
CA GLN A 123 -2.93 13.47 7.44
C GLN A 123 -1.73 12.53 7.37
N GLY A 124 -0.67 12.79 8.14
CA GLY A 124 0.49 11.89 8.22
C GLY A 124 0.14 10.48 8.71
N TRP A 125 -0.87 10.34 9.58
CA TRP A 125 -1.36 9.04 10.02
C TRP A 125 -2.13 8.33 8.90
N ILE A 126 -3.04 9.01 8.20
CA ILE A 126 -3.78 8.45 7.06
C ILE A 126 -2.80 8.00 5.98
N THR A 127 -1.86 8.85 5.59
CA THR A 127 -0.85 8.51 4.59
C THR A 127 -0.04 7.29 5.01
N SER A 128 0.51 7.28 6.23
CA SER A 128 1.39 6.19 6.68
C SER A 128 0.67 4.88 7.00
N LYS A 129 -0.58 4.91 7.46
CA LYS A 129 -1.31 3.73 7.96
C LYS A 129 -2.40 3.22 7.04
N VAL A 130 -2.96 4.07 6.20
CA VAL A 130 -4.03 3.69 5.26
C VAL A 130 -3.46 3.58 3.84
N LEU A 131 -2.70 4.58 3.39
CA LEU A 131 -2.28 4.66 1.98
C LEU A 131 -0.93 3.96 1.68
N MET A 132 0.01 3.97 2.63
CA MET A 132 1.37 3.45 2.42
C MET A 132 1.54 1.93 2.52
N PRO A 133 0.80 1.16 3.35
CA PRO A 133 0.98 -0.30 3.41
C PRO A 133 0.87 -0.97 2.03
N SER A 134 0.05 -0.42 1.15
CA SER A 134 -0.17 -0.87 -0.23
C SER A 134 1.00 -0.54 -1.18
N LYS A 135 1.88 0.42 -0.84
CA LYS A 135 2.98 0.86 -1.72
C LYS A 135 4.19 -0.09 -1.74
N ARG A 136 4.27 -1.08 -0.84
CA ARG A 136 5.42 -2.01 -0.75
C ARG A 136 5.42 -3.13 -1.78
N GLY A 137 4.41 -3.19 -2.64
CA GLY A 137 4.31 -4.17 -3.72
C GLY A 137 3.19 -3.82 -4.67
N LEU A 138 3.14 -2.56 -5.15
CA LEU A 138 2.21 -2.07 -6.17
C LEU A 138 2.36 -2.91 -7.45
N LEU A 139 1.78 -4.10 -7.42
CA LEU A 139 1.39 -4.80 -8.62
C LEU A 139 0.42 -3.88 -9.34
N LYS A 140 0.50 -3.88 -10.68
CA LYS A 140 -0.18 -2.95 -11.61
C LYS A 140 -1.72 -2.98 -11.54
N ARG A 141 -2.33 -3.55 -10.50
CA ARG A 141 -3.72 -4.02 -10.51
C ARG A 141 -4.50 -3.96 -9.20
N ASP A 142 -4.06 -3.25 -8.17
CA ASP A 142 -4.85 -3.10 -6.94
C ASP A 142 -5.73 -1.83 -7.01
N PRO A 143 -6.99 -1.91 -7.48
CA PRO A 143 -7.87 -0.74 -7.62
C PRO A 143 -8.16 -0.05 -6.29
N ASP A 144 -8.06 -0.79 -5.16
CA ASP A 144 -8.27 -0.31 -3.80
C ASP A 144 -7.52 0.99 -3.50
N GLN A 145 -6.20 0.99 -3.72
CA GLN A 145 -5.37 2.10 -3.31
C GLN A 145 -5.71 3.38 -4.09
N MET A 146 -6.01 3.24 -5.37
CA MET A 146 -6.45 4.35 -6.21
C MET A 146 -7.79 4.90 -5.73
N TRP A 147 -8.76 4.03 -5.44
CA TRP A 147 -10.08 4.44 -4.94
C TRP A 147 -10.00 5.18 -3.61
N LYS A 148 -9.13 4.73 -2.69
CA LYS A 148 -8.88 5.41 -1.42
C LYS A 148 -8.30 6.80 -1.60
N VAL A 149 -7.36 6.98 -2.52
CA VAL A 149 -6.75 8.29 -2.83
C VAL A 149 -7.80 9.21 -3.44
N LEU A 150 -8.52 8.74 -4.47
CA LEU A 150 -9.61 9.47 -5.10
C LEU A 150 -10.67 9.92 -4.09
N ALA A 151 -11.08 9.03 -3.20
CA ALA A 151 -12.07 9.32 -2.20
C ALA A 151 -11.58 10.32 -1.14
N LEU A 152 -10.33 10.18 -0.69
CA LEU A 152 -9.76 11.08 0.32
C LEU A 152 -9.61 12.51 -0.21
N ASP A 153 -9.12 12.66 -1.44
CA ASP A 153 -8.75 13.96 -2.02
C ASP A 153 -9.90 14.60 -2.83
N GLY A 154 -10.60 13.79 -3.63
CA GLY A 154 -11.68 14.23 -4.51
C GLY A 154 -13.09 13.99 -3.97
N GLY A 155 -13.23 13.28 -2.85
CA GLY A 155 -14.53 12.92 -2.28
C GLY A 155 -15.27 11.85 -3.08
N TRP A 156 -16.53 11.63 -2.70
CA TRP A 156 -17.36 10.56 -3.29
C TRP A 156 -17.70 10.82 -4.76
N ASP A 157 -17.91 12.07 -5.14
CA ASP A 157 -18.27 12.44 -6.52
C ASP A 157 -17.16 12.14 -7.51
N ALA A 158 -15.90 12.42 -7.13
CA ALA A 158 -14.73 12.07 -7.94
C ALA A 158 -14.61 10.56 -8.15
N LEU A 159 -14.84 9.77 -7.09
CA LEU A 159 -14.84 8.32 -7.15
C LEU A 159 -15.94 7.79 -8.08
N MET A 160 -17.17 8.30 -7.95
CA MET A 160 -18.30 7.91 -8.79
C MET A 160 -18.09 8.30 -10.26
N ALA A 161 -17.54 9.48 -10.52
CA ALA A 161 -17.19 9.91 -11.88
C ALA A 161 -16.18 8.96 -12.50
N PHE A 162 -15.16 8.56 -11.72
CA PHE A 162 -14.16 7.59 -12.15
C PHE A 162 -14.76 6.22 -12.48
N TRP A 163 -15.61 5.65 -11.62
CA TRP A 163 -16.26 4.35 -11.89
C TRP A 163 -17.18 4.37 -13.10
N ARG A 164 -17.91 5.46 -13.33
CA ARG A 164 -18.85 5.57 -14.45
C ARG A 164 -18.14 5.73 -15.79
N THR A 165 -17.07 6.52 -15.82
CA THR A 165 -16.44 6.93 -17.09
C THR A 165 -15.14 6.20 -17.38
N GLY A 166 -14.53 5.56 -16.38
CA GLY A 166 -13.16 5.07 -16.44
C GLY A 166 -12.13 6.20 -16.61
N ARG A 167 -12.55 7.46 -16.47
CA ARG A 167 -11.73 8.66 -16.66
C ARG A 167 -11.71 9.47 -15.38
N PHE A 168 -10.58 10.12 -15.13
CA PHE A 168 -10.48 11.11 -14.08
C PHE A 168 -11.19 12.40 -14.52
N SER A 169 -11.93 13.02 -13.61
CA SER A 169 -12.39 14.40 -13.80
C SER A 169 -11.18 15.34 -14.00
N PRO A 170 -11.27 16.41 -14.81
CA PRO A 170 -10.18 17.40 -14.93
C PRO A 170 -9.65 17.86 -13.57
N THR A 171 -10.53 18.12 -12.60
CA THR A 171 -10.14 18.50 -11.23
C THR A 171 -9.27 17.45 -10.53
N VAL A 172 -9.55 16.17 -10.78
CA VAL A 172 -8.79 15.05 -10.22
C VAL A 172 -7.45 14.90 -10.94
N LEU A 173 -7.42 15.11 -12.26
CA LEU A 173 -6.18 15.14 -13.04
C LEU A 173 -5.27 16.28 -12.56
N ASP A 174 -5.79 17.49 -12.39
CA ASP A 174 -5.04 18.64 -11.88
C ASP A 174 -4.46 18.35 -10.48
N PHE A 175 -5.23 17.67 -9.64
CA PHE A 175 -4.77 17.23 -8.32
C PHE A 175 -3.63 16.22 -8.43
N TYR A 176 -3.74 15.20 -9.29
CA TYR A 176 -2.67 14.22 -9.51
C TYR A 176 -1.43 14.86 -10.13
N ASP A 177 -1.60 15.73 -11.11
CA ASP A 177 -0.49 16.44 -11.76
C ASP A 177 0.26 17.30 -10.75
N SER A 178 -0.45 18.02 -9.88
CA SER A 178 0.18 18.81 -8.81
C SER A 178 0.89 17.92 -7.77
N SER A 179 0.33 16.76 -7.44
CA SER A 179 0.92 15.80 -6.51
C SER A 179 2.16 15.11 -7.08
N ILE A 180 2.11 14.68 -8.35
CA ILE A 180 3.24 14.09 -9.08
C ILE A 180 4.35 15.11 -9.22
N ALA A 181 4.02 16.36 -9.59
CA ALA A 181 5.01 17.44 -9.68
C ALA A 181 5.67 17.72 -8.31
N ALA A 182 4.89 17.69 -7.22
CA ALA A 182 5.43 17.86 -5.87
C ALA A 182 6.35 16.70 -5.46
N GLU A 183 5.98 15.45 -5.78
CA GLU A 183 6.79 14.26 -5.49
C GLU A 183 8.08 14.23 -6.32
N GLN A 184 8.01 14.55 -7.62
CA GLN A 184 9.17 14.71 -8.48
C GLN A 184 10.12 15.78 -7.94
N LYS A 185 9.60 16.94 -7.55
CA LYS A 185 10.40 18.01 -6.94
C LYS A 185 11.05 17.57 -5.64
N LYS A 186 10.32 16.86 -4.78
CA LYS A 186 10.87 16.28 -3.55
C LYS A 186 11.99 15.29 -3.84
N ASN A 187 11.78 14.36 -4.77
CA ASN A 187 12.78 13.36 -5.13
C ASN A 187 14.02 13.99 -5.76
N ALA A 188 13.84 15.01 -6.61
CA ALA A 188 14.95 15.80 -7.16
C ALA A 188 15.74 16.52 -6.06
N LEU A 189 15.07 17.09 -5.04
CA LEU A 189 15.74 17.73 -3.90
C LEU A 189 16.48 16.72 -3.01
N VAL A 190 15.90 15.54 -2.79
CA VAL A 190 16.57 14.46 -2.04
C VAL A 190 17.80 14.01 -2.80
N ALA A 191 17.66 13.70 -4.10
CA ALA A 191 18.77 13.33 -4.96
C ALA A 191 19.88 14.39 -4.91
N ALA A 192 19.55 15.67 -5.15
CA ALA A 192 20.50 16.78 -5.09
C ALA A 192 21.21 16.94 -3.73
N LYS A 193 20.56 16.56 -2.62
CA LYS A 193 21.15 16.59 -1.28
C LYS A 193 21.99 15.37 -0.95
N THR A 194 21.66 14.21 -1.51
CA THR A 194 22.34 12.94 -1.22
C THR A 194 23.47 12.63 -2.18
N THR A 195 23.42 13.16 -3.40
CA THR A 195 24.52 13.02 -4.37
C THR A 195 25.58 14.06 -4.07
N GLU A 196 26.70 13.63 -3.48
CA GLU A 196 27.91 14.45 -3.44
C GLU A 196 28.39 14.69 -4.88
N ILE A 197 28.47 15.96 -5.28
CA ILE A 197 29.02 16.32 -6.58
C ILE A 197 30.52 16.04 -6.54
N ASN A 198 30.98 15.12 -7.38
CA ASN A 198 32.37 14.81 -7.60
C ASN A 198 32.72 15.02 -9.09
N GLY A 199 34.01 14.94 -9.43
CA GLY A 199 34.46 15.16 -10.81
C GLY A 199 33.87 14.19 -11.84
N PHE A 200 33.36 13.03 -11.40
CA PHE A 200 32.80 11.99 -12.27
C PHE A 200 31.32 12.20 -12.58
N ASN A 201 30.53 12.73 -11.64
CA ASN A 201 29.08 12.96 -11.83
C ASN A 201 28.70 14.41 -12.17
N ALA A 202 29.65 15.36 -12.10
CA ALA A 202 29.39 16.77 -12.37
C ALA A 202 28.81 17.04 -13.78
N VAL A 203 29.28 16.31 -14.79
CA VAL A 203 28.81 16.44 -16.18
C VAL A 203 27.37 15.96 -16.32
N GLU A 204 27.02 14.81 -15.71
CA GLU A 204 25.65 14.27 -15.73
C GLU A 204 24.66 15.21 -15.02
N HIS A 205 25.05 15.78 -13.87
CA HIS A 205 24.23 16.76 -13.17
C HIS A 205 23.98 18.03 -13.99
N LEU A 206 24.99 18.52 -14.73
CA LEU A 206 24.83 19.66 -15.64
C LEU A 206 23.91 19.32 -16.82
N GLN A 207 24.04 18.13 -17.39
CA GLN A 207 23.16 17.65 -18.47
C GLN A 207 21.70 17.53 -18.01
N LEU A 208 21.46 16.95 -16.84
CA LEU A 208 20.12 16.85 -16.25
C LEU A 208 19.49 18.22 -15.99
N ASN A 209 20.27 19.20 -15.51
CA ASN A 209 19.77 20.57 -15.31
C ASN A 209 19.45 21.27 -16.64
N LEU A 210 20.31 21.13 -17.65
CA LEU A 210 20.06 21.67 -18.99
C LEU A 210 18.83 21.04 -19.64
N ALA A 211 18.64 19.72 -19.50
CA ALA A 211 17.45 19.03 -19.98
C ALA A 211 16.18 19.53 -19.26
N SER A 212 16.24 19.69 -17.93
CA SER A 212 15.13 20.27 -17.14
C SER A 212 14.77 21.69 -17.56
N GLU A 213 15.77 22.55 -17.80
CA GLU A 213 15.55 23.93 -18.27
C GLU A 213 15.02 24.00 -19.71
N ARG A 214 15.45 23.09 -20.60
CA ARG A 214 14.88 22.97 -21.95
C ARG A 214 13.42 22.57 -21.91
N LEU A 215 13.08 21.53 -21.12
CA LEU A 215 11.70 21.12 -20.92
C LEU A 215 10.86 22.28 -20.35
N LYS A 216 11.33 23.00 -19.34
CA LYS A 216 10.60 24.17 -18.82
C LYS A 216 10.37 25.27 -19.86
N LYS A 217 11.29 25.47 -20.80
CA LYS A 217 11.18 26.48 -21.85
C LYS A 217 10.25 26.03 -22.99
N GLU A 218 10.35 24.77 -23.40
CA GLU A 218 9.51 24.18 -24.45
C GLU A 218 8.05 24.07 -24.00
N PHE A 219 7.84 23.66 -22.75
CA PHE A 219 6.52 23.61 -22.11
C PHE A 219 6.18 24.93 -21.39
N GLY A 220 6.74 26.04 -21.90
CA GLY A 220 6.84 27.36 -21.30
C GLY A 220 5.68 27.79 -20.39
N GLY A 221 6.03 28.17 -19.16
CA GLY A 221 5.45 29.33 -18.44
C GLY A 221 3.95 29.40 -18.16
N ALA A 222 3.14 28.47 -18.66
CA ALA A 222 1.75 28.29 -18.29
C ALA A 222 1.71 27.15 -17.27
N SER A 223 1.48 27.52 -16.01
CA SER A 223 0.92 26.68 -14.95
C SER A 223 0.70 25.20 -15.30
N ALA A 224 1.44 24.31 -14.62
CA ALA A 224 1.00 22.98 -14.20
C ALA A 224 -0.03 22.25 -15.09
N GLY A 225 0.44 21.30 -15.91
CA GLY A 225 -0.44 20.30 -16.54
C GLY A 225 0.02 19.94 -17.95
N SER A 226 0.86 18.91 -18.06
CA SER A 226 1.10 18.13 -19.30
C SER A 226 2.38 17.28 -19.17
N THR A 227 2.37 16.29 -18.28
CA THR A 227 3.44 15.26 -18.19
C THR A 227 3.26 14.10 -19.17
N VAL A 228 2.17 14.07 -19.95
CA VAL A 228 1.90 12.97 -20.89
C VAL A 228 2.59 13.17 -22.25
N ALA A 229 2.89 14.41 -22.65
CA ALA A 229 3.67 14.68 -23.87
C ALA A 229 5.20 14.50 -23.69
N SER A 230 5.67 14.27 -22.46
CA SER A 230 7.09 14.24 -22.09
C SER A 230 7.79 12.90 -22.36
N LEU A 231 7.04 11.84 -22.72
CA LEU A 231 7.58 10.49 -22.93
C LEU A 231 7.89 10.19 -24.40
N ASP A 232 7.09 10.71 -25.34
CA ASP A 232 7.37 10.57 -26.78
C ASP A 232 8.52 11.50 -27.22
N GLY A 233 8.59 12.72 -26.69
CA GLY A 233 9.73 13.63 -26.95
C GLY A 233 11.05 13.18 -26.33
N LEU A 234 11.00 12.35 -25.28
CA LEU A 234 12.20 11.79 -24.63
C LEU A 234 12.73 10.56 -25.37
N MET A 235 11.90 9.88 -26.17
CA MET A 235 12.32 8.78 -27.05
C MET A 235 12.88 9.30 -28.39
N ASP A 236 12.37 10.41 -28.92
CA ASP A 236 12.89 11.05 -30.15
C ASP A 236 14.18 11.86 -29.93
N ALA A 237 14.46 12.33 -28.70
CA ALA A 237 15.69 13.06 -28.37
C ALA A 237 16.91 12.16 -28.08
N ILE A 238 16.71 10.84 -28.04
CA ILE A 238 17.77 9.83 -27.92
C ILE A 238 18.17 9.40 -29.33
N ASP A 239 18.86 10.29 -30.05
CA ASP A 239 19.66 9.88 -31.20
C ASP A 239 21.06 9.52 -30.67
N ILE A 240 21.24 8.25 -30.32
CA ILE A 240 22.53 7.72 -29.89
C ILE A 240 23.38 7.56 -31.15
N GLU A 241 24.16 8.58 -31.50
CA GLU A 241 25.36 8.36 -32.29
C GLU A 241 26.36 7.56 -31.45
N VAL A 242 26.38 6.24 -31.67
CA VAL A 242 27.39 5.34 -31.12
C VAL A 242 28.74 5.71 -31.75
N HIS A 243 29.47 6.65 -31.15
CA HIS A 243 30.90 6.72 -31.37
C HIS A 243 31.51 5.43 -30.83
N LYS A 244 32.02 4.59 -31.73
CA LYS A 244 32.87 3.44 -31.39
C LYS A 244 34.12 3.95 -30.68
N ALA A 245 34.02 4.20 -29.37
CA ALA A 245 35.18 4.27 -28.50
C ALA A 245 35.77 2.86 -28.48
N ARG A 246 36.91 2.69 -29.18
CA ARG A 246 37.71 1.48 -29.14
C ARG A 246 38.29 1.40 -27.73
N ALA A 247 37.60 0.71 -26.83
CA ALA A 247 38.15 0.37 -25.53
C ALA A 247 39.40 -0.49 -25.75
N VAL A 248 40.57 0.11 -25.53
CA VAL A 248 41.80 -0.65 -25.36
C VAL A 248 41.68 -1.31 -24.00
N LEU A 249 41.27 -2.58 -24.00
CA LEU A 249 41.32 -3.41 -22.81
C LEU A 249 42.79 -3.49 -22.34
N PRO A 250 43.09 -3.35 -21.04
CA PRO A 250 44.40 -3.67 -20.49
C PRO A 250 44.77 -5.09 -20.90
N GLN A 251 46.01 -5.29 -21.36
CA GLN A 251 46.52 -6.63 -21.66
C GLN A 251 46.43 -7.49 -20.39
N GLU A 252 45.63 -8.55 -20.49
CA GLU A 252 45.63 -9.75 -19.66
C GLU A 252 45.79 -9.53 -18.15
N GLU A 253 44.71 -9.13 -17.48
CA GLU A 253 44.50 -9.62 -16.12
C GLU A 253 44.35 -11.14 -16.18
N ALA A 254 45.22 -11.84 -15.43
CA ALA A 254 45.21 -13.29 -15.32
C ALA A 254 43.81 -13.75 -14.92
N ARG A 255 43.10 -14.38 -15.87
CA ARG A 255 41.80 -14.99 -15.62
C ARG A 255 41.93 -15.89 -14.40
N LEU A 256 41.17 -15.58 -13.36
CA LEU A 256 40.90 -16.51 -12.26
C LEU A 256 40.47 -17.84 -12.90
N GLN A 257 41.40 -18.80 -12.92
CA GLN A 257 41.09 -20.15 -13.33
C GLN A 257 40.16 -20.70 -12.26
N LEU A 258 38.89 -20.84 -12.62
CA LEU A 258 37.96 -21.60 -11.80
C LEU A 258 38.54 -23.01 -11.67
N PRO A 259 38.56 -23.59 -10.45
CA PRO A 259 39.03 -24.94 -10.26
C PRO A 259 38.23 -25.90 -11.15
N PRO A 260 38.86 -26.96 -11.68
CA PRO A 260 38.18 -27.92 -12.52
C PRO A 260 36.98 -28.51 -11.78
N PRO A 261 35.88 -28.85 -12.49
CA PRO A 261 34.61 -29.27 -11.89
C PRO A 261 34.71 -30.55 -11.04
N GLU A 262 35.82 -31.27 -11.13
CA GLU A 262 36.15 -32.47 -10.35
C GLU A 262 36.37 -32.14 -8.85
N ASP A 263 36.84 -30.92 -8.54
CA ASP A 263 37.10 -30.47 -7.17
C ASP A 263 35.85 -29.91 -6.47
N LEU A 264 34.77 -29.65 -7.21
CA LEU A 264 33.52 -29.09 -6.65
C LEU A 264 32.60 -30.15 -6.05
N PHE A 265 32.91 -31.44 -6.20
CA PHE A 265 32.09 -32.56 -5.72
C PHE A 265 32.90 -33.57 -4.90
N VAL A 266 33.60 -33.10 -3.87
CA VAL A 266 34.10 -33.99 -2.81
C VAL A 266 32.95 -34.32 -1.84
N GLU A 267 32.40 -35.51 -2.05
CA GLU A 267 31.64 -36.40 -1.18
C GLU A 267 31.21 -35.87 0.21
N ALA A 268 29.92 -35.52 0.34
CA ALA A 268 29.19 -35.57 1.60
C ALA A 268 28.75 -37.03 1.92
N ARG A 269 29.70 -37.95 2.01
CA ARG A 269 29.49 -39.30 2.56
C ARG A 269 30.31 -39.45 3.83
N GLY A 270 29.66 -39.28 4.97
CA GLY A 270 30.30 -39.50 6.27
C GLY A 270 29.32 -39.39 7.42
N GLU A 271 28.90 -40.57 7.89
CA GLU A 271 28.72 -40.91 9.30
C GLU A 271 27.53 -40.31 10.07
N GLY A 272 26.57 -41.18 10.33
CA GLY A 272 25.51 -41.01 11.32
C GLY A 272 24.90 -42.36 11.69
N ASP A 273 25.77 -43.33 12.01
CA ASP A 273 25.42 -44.56 12.70
C ASP A 273 25.56 -44.33 14.22
N HIS A 274 24.80 -45.07 15.04
CA HIS A 274 24.58 -44.96 16.51
C HIS A 274 23.41 -44.04 16.96
N ASP A 275 22.46 -44.44 17.80
CA ASP A 275 22.44 -45.57 18.76
C ASP A 275 20.98 -46.01 19.05
N GLU A 276 20.70 -47.29 18.81
CA GLU A 276 19.69 -48.04 19.57
C GLU A 276 20.24 -48.36 20.96
N LYS A 277 19.53 -47.99 22.03
CA LYS A 277 19.23 -48.86 23.19
C LYS A 277 18.55 -48.09 24.32
N GLY A 278 17.39 -48.61 24.74
CA GLY A 278 17.17 -48.88 26.16
C GLY A 278 15.92 -48.29 26.81
N LYS A 279 14.91 -49.17 26.96
CA LYS A 279 13.94 -49.30 28.07
C LYS A 279 12.98 -48.16 28.38
#